data_AF-A0A0Q9TM88-F1
#
_entry.id   AF-A0A0Q9TM88-F1
#
_cell.length_a   1.000
_cell.length_b   1.000
_cell.length_c   1.000
_cell.angle_alpha   90.00
_cell.angle_beta   90.00
_cell.angle_gamma   90.00
#
_symmetry.space_group_name_H-M   'P 1'
#
loop_
_entity.id
_entity.type
_entity.pdbx_description
1 polymer ?
#
loop_
_entity_poly.entity_id
_entity_poly.type
_entity_poly.pdbx_seq_one_letter_code
_entity_poly.pdbx_strand_id
1 'polypeptide(L)'
;MSTNKLSRAGRRVTDLPEVKRRRRLENLLYTRKRVAHLVAEYRSHGLDEHIELYLLQLEVEQVLADEFPNAYEDHVGDWIDEELAAEHHPMVTAATCSLCHAIALHNGGDSGAPLAA
;
A
#
# COMPACT_ATOMS: atom_id res chain seq x y z
N MET A 1 -20.94 -29.40 -51.26
CA MET A 1 -19.98 -29.98 -50.30
C MET A 1 -19.57 -28.89 -49.33
N SER A 2 -19.95 -29.05 -48.07
CA SER A 2 -19.71 -28.11 -46.97
C SER A 2 -18.30 -28.32 -46.42
N THR A 3 -17.54 -27.25 -46.24
CA THR A 3 -16.37 -27.25 -45.35
C THR A 3 -16.60 -26.21 -44.26
N ASN A 4 -17.33 -26.63 -43.23
CA ASN A 4 -17.34 -26.02 -41.91
C ASN A 4 -15.89 -25.84 -41.44
N LYS A 5 -15.33 -24.63 -41.55
CA LYS A 5 -14.16 -24.24 -40.77
C LYS A 5 -14.66 -23.85 -39.39
N LEU A 6 -14.49 -24.78 -38.47
CA LEU A 6 -14.70 -24.65 -37.03
C LEU A 6 -14.25 -23.28 -36.55
N SER A 7 -15.23 -22.52 -36.09
CA SER A 7 -15.05 -21.34 -35.26
C SER A 7 -14.10 -21.68 -34.13
N ARG A 8 -13.00 -20.94 -34.04
CA ARG A 8 -12.03 -21.00 -32.95
C ARG A 8 -12.69 -20.43 -31.70
N ALA A 9 -13.59 -21.21 -31.11
CA ALA A 9 -14.13 -20.99 -29.79
C ALA A 9 -12.99 -21.12 -28.77
N GLY A 10 -12.91 -20.17 -27.83
CA GLY A 10 -12.36 -20.46 -26.51
C GLY A 10 -11.13 -19.70 -26.01
N ARG A 11 -10.61 -18.67 -26.68
CA ARG A 11 -9.64 -17.76 -26.06
C ARG A 11 -10.23 -16.36 -25.99
N ARG A 12 -10.85 -16.00 -24.86
CA ARG A 12 -11.16 -14.60 -24.56
C ARG A 12 -9.82 -13.88 -24.53
N VAL A 13 -9.48 -13.19 -25.62
CA VAL A 13 -8.36 -12.27 -25.63
C VAL A 13 -8.79 -11.15 -24.71
N THR A 14 -8.27 -11.12 -23.48
CA THR A 14 -8.53 -10.02 -22.54
C THR A 14 -8.09 -8.73 -23.21
N ASP A 15 -8.97 -7.73 -23.19
CA ASP A 15 -8.67 -6.47 -23.84
C ASP A 15 -7.49 -5.80 -23.12
N LEU A 16 -6.43 -5.48 -23.88
CA LEU A 16 -5.19 -4.95 -23.30
C LEU A 16 -5.39 -3.64 -22.52
N PRO A 17 -6.22 -2.68 -22.97
CA PRO A 17 -6.65 -1.52 -22.20
C PRO A 17 -7.29 -1.88 -20.85
N GLU A 18 -8.19 -2.87 -20.80
CA GLU A 18 -8.83 -3.31 -19.55
C GLU A 18 -7.79 -3.84 -18.56
N VAL A 19 -6.86 -4.68 -19.02
CA VAL A 19 -5.77 -5.21 -18.17
C VAL A 19 -4.88 -4.10 -17.64
N LYS A 20 -4.52 -3.13 -18.48
CA LYS A 20 -3.70 -1.98 -18.07
C LYS A 20 -4.43 -1.13 -17.04
N ARG A 21 -5.72 -0.87 -17.26
CA ARG A 21 -6.56 -0.08 -16.35
C ARG A 21 -6.70 -0.76 -14.99
N ARG A 22 -6.92 -2.08 -14.96
CA ARG A 22 -6.96 -2.85 -13.71
C ARG A 22 -5.63 -2.79 -12.95
N ARG A 23 -4.49 -3.02 -13.65
CA ARG A 23 -3.16 -2.93 -13.03
C ARG A 23 -2.84 -1.54 -12.50
N ARG A 24 -3.28 -0.49 -13.19
CA ARG A 24 -3.16 0.90 -12.73
C ARG A 24 -3.86 1.07 -11.39
N LEU A 25 -5.12 0.63 -11.28
CA LEU A 25 -5.87 0.68 -10.04
C LEU A 25 -5.19 -0.12 -8.91
N GLU A 26 -4.82 -1.37 -9.18
CA GLU A 26 -4.12 -2.23 -8.20
C GLU A 26 -2.84 -1.58 -7.68
N ASN A 27 -2.03 -1.00 -8.57
CA ASN A 27 -0.80 -0.31 -8.20
C ASN A 27 -1.06 0.95 -7.38
N LEU A 28 -2.09 1.74 -7.72
CA LEU A 28 -2.43 2.96 -6.98
C LEU A 28 -2.93 2.62 -5.57
N LEU A 29 -3.81 1.63 -5.42
CA LEU A 29 -4.28 1.16 -4.11
C LEU A 29 -3.12 0.62 -3.26
N TYR A 30 -2.24 -0.18 -3.86
CA TYR A 30 -1.03 -0.66 -3.18
C TYR A 30 -0.12 0.49 -2.75
N THR A 31 0.10 1.47 -3.64
CA THR A 31 0.96 2.63 -3.37
C THR A 31 0.38 3.45 -2.23
N ARG A 32 -0.92 3.76 -2.28
CA ARG A 32 -1.63 4.49 -1.23
C ARG A 32 -1.43 3.82 0.12
N LYS A 33 -1.72 2.52 0.21
CA LYS A 33 -1.55 1.74 1.45
C LYS A 33 -0.10 1.79 1.95
N ARG A 34 0.87 1.60 1.07
CA ARG A 34 2.29 1.61 1.46
C ARG A 34 2.74 2.98 1.96
N VAL A 35 2.35 4.06 1.29
CA VAL A 35 2.69 5.43 1.70
C VAL A 35 2.02 5.77 3.03
N ALA A 36 0.72 5.45 3.20
CA ALA A 36 0.00 5.67 4.46
C ALA A 36 0.65 4.93 5.65
N HIS A 37 1.07 3.68 5.45
CA HIS A 37 1.85 2.96 6.46
C HIS A 37 3.17 3.65 6.78
N LEU A 38 3.92 4.13 5.77
CA LEU A 38 5.17 4.86 6.00
C LEU A 38 4.94 6.17 6.74
N VAL A 39 3.86 6.90 6.46
CA VAL A 39 3.47 8.10 7.23
C VAL A 39 3.29 7.75 8.70
N ALA A 40 2.51 6.69 8.99
CA ALA A 40 2.26 6.24 10.35
C ALA A 40 3.56 5.79 11.07
N GLU A 41 4.41 5.03 10.38
CA GLU A 41 5.72 4.62 10.91
C GLU A 41 6.61 5.83 11.22
N TYR A 42 6.71 6.81 10.31
CA TYR A 42 7.55 7.99 10.52
C TYR A 42 7.02 8.87 11.66
N ARG A 43 5.69 9.04 11.77
CA ARG A 43 5.05 9.73 12.92
C ARG A 43 5.35 9.01 14.23
N SER A 44 5.21 7.69 14.26
CA SER A 44 5.49 6.84 15.44
C SER A 44 6.94 6.97 15.91
N HIS A 45 7.86 7.36 15.03
CA HIS A 45 9.27 7.56 15.32
C HIS A 45 9.72 9.03 15.36
N GLY A 46 8.78 9.99 15.27
CA GLY A 46 9.07 11.43 15.35
C GLY A 46 9.96 11.95 14.22
N LEU A 47 9.92 11.33 13.04
CA LEU A 47 10.69 11.73 11.87
C LEU A 47 9.92 12.78 11.06
N ASP A 48 10.50 13.95 10.81
CA ASP A 48 9.84 15.10 10.19
C ASP A 48 9.37 14.85 8.74
N GLU A 49 10.00 13.90 8.05
CA GLU A 49 9.63 13.51 6.68
C GLU A 49 8.22 12.89 6.58
N HIS A 50 7.56 12.60 7.72
CA HIS A 50 6.16 12.19 7.74
C HIS A 50 5.23 13.21 7.04
N ILE A 51 5.59 14.50 7.05
CA ILE A 51 4.81 15.55 6.37
C ILE A 51 4.88 15.38 4.85
N GLU A 52 6.08 15.16 4.31
CA GLU A 52 6.28 14.96 2.87
C GLU A 52 5.59 13.67 2.38
N LEU A 53 5.70 12.60 3.17
CA LEU A 53 4.99 11.34 2.91
C LEU A 53 3.46 11.52 2.96
N TYR A 54 2.96 12.36 3.87
CA TYR A 54 1.53 12.65 3.97
C TYR A 54 1.02 13.44 2.75
N LEU A 55 1.81 14.41 2.26
CA LEU A 55 1.48 15.10 1.02
C LEU A 55 1.44 14.12 -0.17
N LEU A 56 2.42 13.21 -0.26
CA LEU A 56 2.42 12.16 -1.28
C LEU A 56 1.21 11.23 -1.17
N GLN A 57 0.79 10.89 0.05
CA GLN A 57 -0.43 10.11 0.28
C GLN A 57 -1.65 10.82 -0.34
N LEU A 58 -1.83 12.11 -0.04
CA LEU A 58 -2.95 12.91 -0.57
C LEU A 58 -2.91 13.03 -2.10
N GLU A 59 -1.73 13.16 -2.69
CA GLU A 59 -1.57 13.17 -4.16
C GLU A 59 -2.04 11.85 -4.80
N VAL A 60 -1.67 10.70 -4.20
CA VAL A 60 -2.11 9.39 -4.70
C VAL A 60 -3.63 9.22 -4.54
N GLU A 61 -4.19 9.67 -3.42
CA GLU A 61 -5.63 9.66 -3.18
C GLU A 61 -6.40 10.52 -4.18
N GLN A 62 -5.87 11.71 -4.51
CA GLN A 62 -6.45 12.56 -5.55
C GLN A 62 -6.43 11.88 -6.92
N VAL A 63 -5.32 11.22 -7.30
CA VAL A 63 -5.25 10.45 -8.55
C VAL A 63 -6.26 9.30 -8.56
N LEU A 64 -6.49 8.62 -7.43
CA LEU A 64 -7.52 7.59 -7.30
C LEU A 64 -8.93 8.18 -7.47
N ALA A 65 -9.22 9.31 -6.84
CA ALA A 65 -10.51 9.98 -6.97
C ALA A 65 -10.79 10.42 -8.43
N ASP A 66 -9.76 10.92 -9.13
CA ASP A 66 -9.89 11.41 -10.50
C ASP A 66 -9.97 10.28 -11.54
N GLU A 67 -9.12 9.25 -11.45
CA GLU A 67 -9.07 8.16 -12.43
C GLU A 67 -10.07 7.02 -12.15
N PHE A 68 -10.41 6.81 -10.87
CA PHE A 68 -11.17 5.65 -10.37
C PHE A 68 -12.16 6.03 -9.24
N PRO A 69 -13.08 6.99 -9.45
CA PRO A 69 -13.94 7.54 -8.39
C PRO A 69 -14.73 6.48 -7.62
N ASN A 70 -15.27 5.46 -8.30
CA ASN A 70 -16.01 4.39 -7.62
C ASN A 70 -15.11 3.60 -6.66
N ALA A 71 -13.89 3.27 -7.07
CA ALA A 71 -12.97 2.54 -6.21
C ALA A 71 -12.45 3.42 -5.05
N TYR A 72 -12.33 4.73 -5.26
CA TYR A 72 -12.04 5.67 -4.18
C TYR A 72 -13.14 5.64 -3.12
N GLU A 73 -14.41 5.83 -3.53
CA GLU A 73 -15.57 5.80 -2.62
C GLU A 73 -15.72 4.46 -1.88
N ASP A 74 -15.45 3.35 -2.56
CA ASP A 74 -15.52 2.00 -1.96
C ASP A 74 -14.47 1.79 -0.85
N HIS A 75 -13.38 2.56 -0.82
CA HIS A 75 -12.24 2.33 0.07
C HIS A 75 -11.97 3.47 1.07
N VAL A 76 -12.33 4.72 0.75
CA VAL A 76 -11.96 5.89 1.55
C VAL A 76 -12.46 5.83 3.00
N GLY A 77 -13.59 5.18 3.23
CA GLY A 77 -14.16 4.99 4.58
C GLY A 77 -13.32 4.11 5.49
N ASP A 78 -12.59 3.13 4.95
CA ASP A 78 -11.81 2.15 5.72
C ASP A 78 -10.39 2.65 6.03
N TRP A 79 -9.92 3.65 5.29
CA TRP A 79 -8.52 4.07 5.31
C TRP A 79 -8.04 4.64 6.64
N ILE A 80 -8.91 5.35 7.36
CA ILE A 80 -8.56 5.91 8.67
C ILE A 80 -8.24 4.81 9.68
N ASP A 81 -8.98 3.70 9.64
CA ASP A 81 -8.78 2.56 10.54
C ASP A 81 -7.50 1.80 10.17
N GLU A 82 -7.20 1.65 8.88
CA GLU A 82 -5.94 1.07 8.42
C GLU A 82 -4.72 1.89 8.88
N GLU A 83 -4.82 3.21 8.81
CA GLU A 83 -3.76 4.13 9.24
C GLU A 83 -3.53 4.08 10.75
N LEU A 84 -4.61 4.16 11.53
CA LEU A 84 -4.54 4.07 12.99
C LEU A 84 -3.97 2.72 13.46
N ALA A 85 -4.26 1.63 12.73
CA ALA A 85 -3.71 0.31 13.03
C ALA A 85 -2.20 0.19 12.74
N ALA A 86 -1.66 1.04 11.86
CA ALA A 86 -0.23 1.07 11.53
C ALA A 86 0.57 1.97 12.49
N GLU A 87 -0.09 2.94 13.13
CA GLU A 87 0.54 3.84 14.11
C GLU A 87 0.78 3.12 15.45
N HIS A 88 1.91 3.42 16.09
CA HIS A 88 2.23 2.89 17.40
C HIS A 88 2.95 3.92 18.26
N HIS A 89 2.89 3.73 19.57
CA HIS A 89 3.59 4.61 20.49
C HIS A 89 5.12 4.50 20.30
N PRO A 90 5.90 5.59 20.38
CA PRO A 90 7.36 5.56 20.18
C PRO A 90 8.12 4.61 21.12
N MET A 91 7.56 4.35 22.31
CA MET A 91 8.14 3.44 23.31
C MET A 91 7.76 1.96 23.08
N VAL A 92 6.95 1.65 22.07
CA VAL A 92 6.48 0.28 21.79
C VAL A 92 7.04 -0.17 20.46
N THR A 93 7.66 -1.35 20.44
CA THR A 93 8.10 -1.99 19.19
C THR A 93 6.93 -2.66 18.49
N ALA A 94 6.69 -2.32 17.23
CA ALA A 94 5.69 -2.98 16.39
C ALA A 94 6.36 -3.94 15.39
N ALA A 95 5.93 -5.21 15.37
CA ALA A 95 6.50 -6.24 14.49
C ALA A 95 6.25 -5.95 12.99
N THR A 96 5.22 -5.17 12.68
CA THR A 96 4.84 -4.78 11.31
C THR A 96 5.46 -3.46 10.87
N CYS A 97 6.13 -2.72 11.76
CA CYS A 97 6.79 -1.45 11.45
C CYS A 97 8.19 -1.72 10.87
N SER A 98 8.44 -1.22 9.66
CA SER A 98 9.71 -1.45 8.98
C SER A 98 10.89 -0.72 9.66
N LEU A 99 10.64 0.44 10.27
CA LEU A 99 11.64 1.14 11.10
C LEU A 99 12.00 0.35 12.36
N CYS A 100 11.00 -0.15 13.11
CA CYS A 100 11.24 -1.03 14.27
C CYS A 100 12.08 -2.26 13.89
N HIS A 101 11.77 -2.88 12.75
CA HIS A 101 12.53 -4.01 12.24
C HIS A 101 13.99 -3.63 11.91
N ALA A 102 14.20 -2.50 11.22
CA ALA A 102 15.54 -2.00 10.89
C ALA A 102 16.37 -1.66 12.15
N ILE A 103 15.76 -1.02 13.15
CA ILE A 103 16.40 -0.73 14.45
C ILE A 103 16.80 -2.03 15.14
N ALA A 104 15.92 -3.04 15.17
CA ALA A 104 16.22 -4.32 15.79
C ALA A 104 17.38 -5.05 15.10
N LEU A 105 17.43 -5.02 13.75
CA LEU A 105 18.55 -5.58 12.99
C LEU A 105 19.86 -4.85 13.27
N HIS A 106 19.82 -3.51 13.33
CA HIS A 106 21.01 -2.70 13.62
C HIS A 106 21.54 -2.94 15.04
N ASN A 107 20.64 -3.02 16.02
CA ASN A 107 21.01 -3.25 17.43
C ASN A 107 21.39 -4.71 17.73
N GLY A 108 20.98 -5.66 16.89
CA GLY A 108 21.31 -7.08 17.00
C GLY A 108 22.61 -7.50 16.29
N GLY A 109 23.32 -6.56 15.64
CA GLY A 109 24.57 -6.80 14.90
C GLY A 109 25.83 -6.92 15.76
N ASP A 110 25.78 -6.49 17.03
CA ASP A 110 26.80 -6.75 18.04
C ASP A 110 26.11 -6.98 19.41
N SER A 111 26.02 -8.26 19.79
CA SER A 111 25.89 -8.77 21.16
C SER A 111 25.11 -7.94 22.22
N GLY A 112 23.81 -8.26 22.36
CA GLY A 112 23.23 -8.65 23.65
C GLY A 112 22.58 -7.58 24.54
N ALA A 113 21.24 -7.53 24.56
CA ALA A 113 20.37 -7.66 25.74
C ALA A 113 18.94 -7.17 25.44
N PRO A 114 17.88 -7.80 25.99
CA PRO A 114 16.50 -7.41 25.74
C PRO A 114 16.12 -6.18 26.59
N LEU A 115 15.54 -5.15 25.97
CA LEU A 115 14.72 -4.19 26.70
C LEU A 115 13.32 -4.80 26.85
N ALA A 116 13.10 -5.40 28.02
CA ALA A 116 11.81 -5.91 28.46
C ALA A 116 11.12 -4.90 29.40
N ALA A 117 9.79 -4.84 29.23
CA ALA A 117 8.73 -4.27 30.08
C ALA A 117 8.68 -2.75 30.26
#